data_AF-A0A317I5N9-F1
#
_entry.id   AF-A0A317I5N9-F1
#
_cell.length_a   1.000
_cell.length_b   1.000
_cell.length_c   1.000
_cell.angle_alpha   90.00
_cell.angle_beta   90.00
_cell.angle_gamma   90.00
#
_symmetry.space_group_name_H-M   'P 1'
#
loop_
_entity.id
_entity.type
_entity.pdbx_description
1 polymer ?
#
loop_
_entity_poly.entity_id
_entity_poly.type
_entity_poly.pdbx_seq_one_letter_code
_entity_poly.pdbx_strand_id
1 'polypeptide(L)'
;MTRNPNITERLRSLIVTLQQLSKSGELHWERQLGSAHRYARWKNNLIILGPAEAPGESNVPRYLFVTPFDSPACVEVNSDDEELGSSVLELVQIVERKSKNTPATDPFGLSEEVLKRLV
;
A
#
# COMPACT_ATOMS: atom_id res chain seq x y z
N MET A 1 -3.95 7.01 -23.87
CA MET A 1 -4.81 8.06 -23.29
C MET A 1 -3.90 9.00 -22.52
N THR A 2 -3.83 10.28 -22.89
CA THR A 2 -3.00 11.28 -22.20
C THR A 2 -3.62 11.56 -20.83
N ARG A 3 -2.93 11.19 -19.75
CA ARG A 3 -3.42 11.44 -18.39
C ARG A 3 -3.44 12.95 -18.13
N ASN A 4 -4.47 13.44 -17.45
CA ASN A 4 -4.56 14.85 -17.10
C ASN A 4 -3.36 15.24 -16.20
N PRO A 5 -2.52 16.22 -16.58
CA PRO A 5 -1.32 16.58 -15.81
C PRO A 5 -1.60 16.92 -14.33
N ASN A 6 -2.76 17.52 -14.04
CA ASN A 6 -3.16 17.84 -12.66
C ASN A 6 -3.41 16.56 -11.84
N ILE A 7 -3.97 15.52 -12.47
CA ILE A 7 -4.14 14.21 -11.81
C ILE A 7 -2.79 13.59 -11.54
N THR A 8 -1.88 13.59 -12.53
CA THR A 8 -0.53 13.04 -12.34
C THR A 8 0.21 13.72 -11.19
N GLU A 9 0.15 15.06 -11.10
CA GLU A 9 0.83 15.80 -10.04
C GLU A 9 0.25 15.53 -8.65
N ARG A 10 -1.07 15.37 -8.55
CA ARG A 10 -1.73 14.96 -7.29
C ARG A 10 -1.29 13.56 -6.86
N LEU A 11 -1.18 12.63 -7.80
CA LEU A 11 -0.72 11.27 -7.51
C LEU A 11 0.76 11.26 -7.11
N ARG A 12 1.60 12.05 -7.78
CA ARG A 12 3.01 12.25 -7.40
C ARG A 12 3.13 12.76 -5.97
N SER A 13 2.40 13.82 -5.64
CA SER A 13 2.36 14.40 -4.29
C SER A 13 1.88 13.40 -3.24
N LEU A 14 0.87 12.58 -3.57
CA LEU A 14 0.39 11.51 -2.71
C LEU A 14 1.50 10.47 -2.46
N ILE A 15 2.14 9.95 -3.50
CA ILE A 15 3.21 8.95 -3.38
C ILE A 15 4.35 9.48 -2.52
N VAL A 16 4.81 10.72 -2.76
CA VAL A 16 5.84 11.37 -1.94
C VAL A 16 5.43 11.47 -0.47
N THR A 17 4.17 11.84 -0.21
CA THR A 17 3.64 11.88 1.16
C THR A 17 3.68 10.49 1.82
N LEU A 18 3.23 9.46 1.11
CA LEU A 18 3.26 8.09 1.63
C LEU A 18 4.69 7.61 1.90
N GLN A 19 5.65 7.95 1.03
CA GLN A 19 7.06 7.64 1.26
C GLN A 19 7.60 8.31 2.53
N GLN A 20 7.29 9.60 2.74
CA GLN A 20 7.73 10.34 3.93
C GLN A 20 7.17 9.72 5.21
N LEU A 21 5.86 9.45 5.24
CA LEU A 21 5.20 8.83 6.41
C LEU A 21 5.70 7.40 6.67
N SER A 22 6.04 6.66 5.61
CA SER A 22 6.63 5.31 5.74
C SER A 22 8.07 5.37 6.26
N LYS A 23 8.84 6.39 5.86
CA LYS A 23 10.21 6.63 6.36
C LYS A 23 10.18 7.02 7.83
N SER A 24 9.28 7.92 8.23
CA SER A 24 9.11 8.38 9.62
C SER A 24 8.50 7.31 10.54
N GLY A 25 7.71 6.38 9.98
CA GLY A 25 6.98 5.37 10.74
C GLY A 25 5.58 5.82 11.18
N GLU A 26 5.15 7.02 10.78
CA GLU A 26 3.79 7.53 11.03
C GLU A 26 2.73 6.79 10.20
N LEU A 27 3.13 6.18 9.08
CA LEU A 27 2.29 5.25 8.33
C LEU A 27 2.69 3.81 8.67
N HIS A 28 1.82 3.13 9.42
CA HIS A 28 2.01 1.74 9.77
C HIS A 28 1.58 0.82 8.63
N TRP A 29 2.52 0.00 8.16
CA TRP A 29 2.27 -1.00 7.13
C TRP A 29 2.19 -2.38 7.75
N GLU A 30 1.09 -3.06 7.47
CA GLU A 30 0.81 -4.41 7.93
C GLU A 30 1.06 -5.42 6.81
N ARG A 31 1.39 -6.65 7.21
CA ARG A 31 1.63 -7.78 6.33
C ARG A 31 0.44 -8.72 6.42
N GLN A 32 -0.30 -8.93 5.35
CA GLN A 32 -1.39 -9.90 5.39
C GLN A 32 -0.85 -11.33 5.32
N LEU A 33 -1.28 -12.20 6.23
CA LEU A 33 -0.94 -13.62 6.20
C LEU A 33 -1.40 -14.26 4.88
N GLY A 34 -0.51 -15.01 4.22
CA GLY A 34 -0.81 -15.67 2.95
C GLY A 34 -0.88 -14.73 1.74
N SER A 35 -0.49 -13.46 1.89
CA SER A 35 -0.55 -12.46 0.82
C SER A 35 0.79 -11.73 0.69
N ALA A 36 1.19 -11.50 -0.56
CA ALA A 36 2.34 -10.67 -0.89
C ALA A 36 2.07 -9.18 -0.61
N HIS A 37 0.83 -8.77 -0.37
CA HIS A 37 0.49 -7.35 -0.24
C HIS A 37 0.93 -6.76 1.10
N ARG A 38 1.09 -5.44 1.10
CA ARG A 38 1.20 -4.61 2.30
C ARG A 38 0.03 -3.68 2.30
N TYR A 39 -0.56 -3.47 3.47
CA TYR A 39 -1.67 -2.54 3.58
C TYR A 39 -1.44 -1.54 4.71
N ALA A 40 -1.98 -0.35 4.54
CA ALA A 40 -1.94 0.70 5.54
C ALA A 40 -3.27 1.45 5.53
N ARG A 41 -3.66 1.97 6.69
CA ARG A 41 -4.82 2.86 6.82
C ARG A 41 -4.33 4.29 6.96
N TRP A 42 -4.84 5.19 6.14
CA TRP A 42 -4.48 6.61 6.22
C TRP A 42 -5.61 7.52 5.74
N LYS A 43 -6.00 8.52 6.54
CA LYS A 43 -7.03 9.52 6.20
C LYS A 43 -8.30 8.91 5.59
N ASN A 44 -8.89 7.90 6.24
CA ASN A 44 -10.07 7.16 5.75
C ASN A 44 -9.88 6.40 4.41
N ASN A 45 -8.63 6.14 4.01
CA ASN A 45 -8.31 5.30 2.87
C ASN A 45 -7.63 4.02 3.33
N LEU A 46 -7.95 2.94 2.64
CA LEU A 46 -7.13 1.74 2.58
C LEU A 46 -6.10 1.94 1.45
N ILE A 47 -4.85 1.79 1.81
CA ILE A 47 -3.72 1.81 0.89
C ILE A 47 -3.19 0.39 0.80
N ILE A 48 -3.02 -0.11 -0.41
CA ILE A 48 -2.48 -1.44 -0.69
C ILE A 48 -1.28 -1.26 -1.61
N LEU A 49 -0.15 -1.82 -1.21
CA LEU A 49 1.01 -2.00 -2.06
C LEU A 49 1.14 -3.47 -2.38
N GLY A 50 1.31 -3.79 -3.65
CA GLY A 50 1.64 -5.16 -3.98
C GLY A 50 2.06 -5.42 -5.41
N PRO A 51 2.37 -6.68 -5.69
CA PRO A 51 2.76 -7.67 -4.67
C PRO A 51 4.12 -7.29 -4.07
N ALA A 52 4.32 -7.31 -2.76
CA ALA A 52 5.67 -7.31 -2.18
C ALA A 52 6.24 -8.72 -2.38
N GLU A 53 7.20 -8.88 -3.29
CA GLU A 53 7.76 -10.16 -3.75
C GLU A 53 7.75 -11.30 -2.70
N ALA A 54 7.39 -12.51 -3.15
CA ALA A 54 8.09 -13.68 -2.63
C ALA A 54 9.58 -13.50 -2.99
N PRO A 55 10.54 -13.77 -2.08
CA PRO A 55 11.95 -13.46 -2.34
C PRO A 55 12.44 -14.08 -3.66
N GLY A 56 12.74 -13.27 -4.68
CA GLY A 56 13.38 -13.70 -5.93
C GLY A 56 12.61 -13.51 -7.24
N GLU A 57 11.42 -12.91 -7.25
CA GLU A 57 10.63 -12.68 -8.46
C GLU A 57 10.62 -11.21 -8.94
N SER A 58 11.69 -10.79 -9.61
CA SER A 58 11.87 -9.40 -10.09
C SER A 58 10.96 -8.98 -11.24
N ASN A 59 10.13 -9.88 -11.78
CA ASN A 59 9.36 -9.64 -13.02
C ASN A 59 7.87 -9.34 -12.77
N VAL A 60 7.44 -9.19 -11.51
CA VAL A 60 6.03 -8.94 -11.22
C VAL A 60 5.79 -7.43 -11.10
N PRO A 61 4.89 -6.84 -11.92
CA PRO A 61 4.53 -5.43 -11.83
C PRO A 61 4.05 -5.09 -10.42
N ARG A 62 4.59 -4.01 -9.87
CA ARG A 62 4.19 -3.50 -8.56
C ARG A 62 3.15 -2.42 -8.74
N TYR A 63 2.29 -2.23 -7.77
CA TYR A 63 1.26 -1.21 -7.84
C TYR A 63 0.96 -0.61 -6.47
N LEU A 64 0.52 0.65 -6.51
CA LEU A 64 -0.12 1.35 -5.42
C LEU A 64 -1.61 1.41 -5.71
N PHE A 65 -2.41 0.85 -4.82
CA PHE A 65 -3.86 0.93 -4.86
C PHE A 65 -4.36 1.73 -3.67
N VAL A 66 -5.26 2.67 -3.91
CA VAL A 66 -5.85 3.54 -2.87
C VAL A 66 -7.36 3.54 -3.04
N THR A 67 -8.09 3.21 -1.97
CA THR A 67 -9.55 3.20 -1.97
C THR A 67 -10.08 3.79 -0.64
N PRO A 68 -11.06 4.71 -0.68
CA PRO A 68 -11.77 5.14 0.53
C PRO A 68 -12.58 4.00 1.13
N PHE A 69 -12.71 3.92 2.46
CA PHE A 69 -13.52 2.87 3.11
C PHE A 69 -15.02 2.98 2.81
N ASP A 70 -15.48 4.17 2.44
CA ASP A 70 -16.88 4.53 2.20
C ASP A 70 -17.25 4.58 0.71
N SER A 71 -16.35 4.17 -0.19
CA SER A 71 -16.57 4.26 -1.63
C SER A 71 -16.01 3.06 -2.39
N PRO A 72 -16.70 2.58 -3.44
CA PRO A 72 -16.13 1.58 -4.35
C PRO A 72 -15.06 2.17 -5.28
N ALA A 73 -14.83 3.49 -5.25
CA ALA A 73 -13.85 4.14 -6.09
C ALA A 73 -12.43 3.74 -5.67
N CYS A 74 -11.58 3.51 -6.67
CA CYS A 74 -10.18 3.21 -6.46
C CYS A 74 -9.27 3.95 -7.44
N VAL A 75 -8.05 4.19 -6.98
CA VAL A 75 -6.95 4.66 -7.80
C VAL A 75 -5.88 3.58 -7.78
N GLU A 76 -5.40 3.21 -8.97
CA GLU A 76 -4.27 2.29 -9.14
C GLU A 76 -3.15 2.97 -9.92
N VAL A 77 -1.92 2.87 -9.43
CA VAL A 77 -0.71 3.33 -10.12
C VAL A 77 0.25 2.16 -10.22
N ASN A 78 0.55 1.73 -11.44
CA ASN A 78 1.44 0.61 -11.72
C ASN A 78 2.92 1.07 -11.79
N SER A 79 3.86 0.19 -11.50
CA SER A 79 5.30 0.40 -11.65
C SER A 79 5.72 0.64 -13.10
N ASP A 80 4.90 0.18 -14.05
CA ASP A 80 5.13 0.38 -15.49
C ASP A 80 4.62 1.75 -15.97
N ASP A 81 4.09 2.57 -15.07
CA ASP A 81 3.70 3.93 -15.36
C ASP A 81 4.92 4.80 -15.68
N GLU A 82 4.95 5.39 -16.87
CA GLU A 82 6.07 6.18 -17.37
C GLU A 82 6.44 7.36 -16.45
N GLU A 83 5.47 7.96 -15.76
CA GLU A 83 5.68 9.17 -14.96
C GLU A 83 5.81 8.92 -13.45
N LEU A 84 5.13 7.88 -12.96
CA LEU A 84 4.96 7.61 -11.52
C LEU A 84 5.55 6.27 -11.08
N GLY A 85 5.86 5.37 -12.02
CA GLY A 85 6.25 4.00 -11.73
C GLY A 85 7.50 3.90 -10.85
N SER A 86 8.52 4.74 -11.11
CA SER A 86 9.73 4.80 -10.30
C SER A 86 9.46 5.22 -8.84
N SER A 87 8.52 6.15 -8.62
CA SER A 87 8.13 6.59 -7.28
C SER A 87 7.35 5.49 -6.52
N VAL A 88 6.54 4.71 -7.24
CA VAL A 88 5.87 3.51 -6.68
C VAL A 88 6.91 2.48 -6.26
N LEU A 89 7.91 2.19 -7.09
CA LEU A 89 8.98 1.24 -6.75
C LEU A 89 9.79 1.68 -5.53
N GLU A 90 10.13 2.97 -5.40
CA GLU A 90 10.80 3.49 -4.21
C GLU A 90 9.91 3.29 -2.96
N LEU A 91 8.61 3.58 -3.06
CA LEU A 91 7.68 3.36 -1.96
C LEU A 91 7.66 1.89 -1.53
N VAL A 92 7.59 0.95 -2.48
CA VAL A 92 7.67 -0.50 -2.21
C VAL A 92 8.94 -0.86 -1.43
N GLN A 93 10.11 -0.38 -1.87
CA GLN A 93 11.38 -0.67 -1.19
C GLN A 93 11.42 -0.15 0.26
N ILE A 94 10.87 1.04 0.50
CA ILE A 94 10.78 1.62 1.85
C ILE A 94 9.91 0.71 2.73
N VAL A 95 8.74 0.33 2.23
CA VAL A 95 7.77 -0.48 2.98
C VAL A 95 8.29 -1.88 3.23
N GLU A 96 8.90 -2.54 2.25
CA GLU A 96 9.52 -3.86 2.43
C GLU A 96 10.61 -3.82 3.50
N ARG A 97 11.48 -2.80 3.47
CA ARG A 97 12.55 -2.63 4.48
C ARG A 97 11.98 -2.43 5.88
N LYS A 98 10.92 -1.62 6.02
CA LYS A 98 10.30 -1.30 7.31
C LYS A 98 9.45 -2.45 7.86
N SER A 99 8.78 -3.20 7.00
CA SER A 99 7.86 -4.27 7.39
C SER A 99 8.51 -5.66 7.48
N LYS A 100 9.79 -5.81 7.08
CA LYS A 100 10.49 -7.11 7.00
C LYS A 100 10.38 -7.94 8.29
N ASN A 101 10.52 -7.30 9.45
CA ASN A 101 10.51 -7.96 10.75
C ASN A 101 9.14 -7.90 11.45
N THR A 102 8.14 -7.27 10.82
CA THR A 102 6.79 -7.22 11.38
C THR A 102 6.13 -8.58 11.16
N PRO A 103 5.50 -9.17 12.20
CA PRO A 103 4.69 -10.38 12.05
C PRO A 103 3.58 -10.16 11.02
N ALA A 104 3.23 -11.22 10.29
CA ALA A 104 2.03 -11.19 9.47
C ALA A 104 0.79 -11.12 10.39
N THR A 105 -0.15 -10.27 10.00
CA THR A 105 -1.44 -10.07 10.63
C THR A 105 -2.52 -10.67 9.73
N ASP A 106 -3.58 -11.20 10.35
CA ASP A 106 -4.81 -11.49 9.65
C ASP A 106 -5.77 -10.32 9.89
N PRO A 107 -5.91 -9.36 8.95
CA PRO A 107 -6.78 -8.20 9.13
C PRO A 107 -8.26 -8.57 9.26
N PHE A 108 -8.63 -9.79 8.88
CA PHE A 108 -9.99 -10.34 9.01
C PHE A 108 -10.07 -11.45 10.06
N GLY A 109 -8.97 -11.71 10.78
CA GLY A 109 -8.90 -12.70 11.84
C GLY A 109 -9.80 -12.26 12.98
N LEU A 110 -11.03 -12.80 13.03
CA LEU A 110 -11.92 -12.63 14.16
C LEU A 110 -11.34 -13.42 15.34
N SER A 111 -10.62 -12.77 16.25
CA SER A 111 -10.26 -13.42 17.52
C SER A 111 -11.49 -13.54 18.41
N GLU A 112 -11.50 -14.54 19.29
CA GLU A 112 -12.56 -14.66 20.30
C GLU A 112 -12.66 -13.39 21.17
N GLU A 113 -11.55 -12.67 21.43
CA GLU A 113 -11.62 -11.40 22.16
C GLU A 113 -12.31 -10.29 21.37
N VAL A 114 -12.17 -10.26 20.04
CA VAL A 114 -12.88 -9.29 19.19
C VAL A 114 -14.38 -9.59 19.22
N LEU A 115 -14.75 -10.86 19.10
CA LEU A 115 -16.15 -11.29 19.16
C LEU A 115 -16.78 -10.98 20.54
N LYS A 116 -16.05 -11.22 21.63
CA LYS A 116 -16.49 -10.90 23.00
C LYS A 116 -16.72 -9.41 23.27
N ARG A 117 -16.20 -8.50 22.43
CA ARG A 117 -16.45 -7.05 22.53
C ARG A 117 -17.68 -6.58 21.76
N LEU A 118 -18.27 -7.47 20.95
CA LEU A 118 -19.47 -7.19 20.15
C LEU A 118 -20.78 -7.63 20.83
N VAL A 119 -20.68 -8.30 21.99
CA VAL A 119 -21.78 -8.82 22.81
C VAL A 119 -21.69 -8.22 24.21
#